data_AF-A0A8H8NDB5-F1
#
_entry.id   AF-A0A8H8NDB5-F1
#
_cell.length_a   1.000
_cell.length_b   1.000
_cell.length_c   1.000
_cell.angle_alpha   90.00
_cell.angle_beta   90.00
_cell.angle_gamma   90.00
#
_symmetry.space_group_name_H-M   'P 1'
#
loop_
_entity.id
_entity.type
_entity.pdbx_description
1 polymer ?
#
loop_
_entity_poly.entity_id
_entity_poly.type
_entity_poly.pdbx_seq_one_letter_code
_entity_poly.pdbx_strand_id
1 'polypeptide(L)'
;MTQTTITPSSMSRFFTIPELVATIFSAAAPLVWKHVQGVHHVLALLPGVSVSRFVNRSVGIIKIHIAEIDILVADRFKLYAPFVKSLNVGGHYQVDNCDTLLNLSRQCVLLPNLSSLSQDFGCYNCNWDMVLWVRLFASESLIHTWTVPSDPRRTPRISLNAFDLILQWLLEHCPRLQSISLFPSRAPQCTGRTGHIMRLHGVYRTKEFDAYLTPDLMIREIACSWDVLENRKTLMAMGKLLRLERLVVYHESYYDDHDSSEGSEAVLSQTPLPSDAFSALRSLSIYAYSDEYINLTLDQCSLSRNIVYLELNIFADDTYKPLAEHSFLSRLSGLHCLKHLVIKFSWSPYDPSSQAIDDHEKLYEAFHQLQLENLYISHLDLDFAVLPGHLNSMWSRIIDLRLPGTEVGLNALPVFALLPALCHLTVRLSLDITSLGDTIPVVHTGERLHTLEGSYGSTARYEKKDARRIVQ
;
A
#
# COMPACT_ATOMS: atom_id res chain seq x y z
N MET A 1 -23.28 -70.81 -26.78
CA MET A 1 -23.30 -69.63 -27.68
C MET A 1 -23.98 -68.50 -26.92
N THR A 2 -23.19 -67.67 -26.25
CA THR A 2 -23.63 -66.51 -25.46
C THR A 2 -23.56 -65.28 -26.36
N GLN A 3 -24.71 -64.74 -26.74
CA GLN A 3 -24.79 -63.45 -27.43
C GLN A 3 -24.58 -62.34 -26.40
N THR A 4 -23.39 -61.75 -26.41
CA THR A 4 -23.04 -60.58 -25.63
C THR A 4 -23.65 -59.35 -26.31
N THR A 5 -24.75 -58.84 -25.77
CA THR A 5 -25.40 -57.62 -26.23
C THR A 5 -24.54 -56.42 -25.83
N ILE A 6 -23.74 -55.90 -26.77
CA ILE A 6 -23.00 -54.66 -26.61
C ILE A 6 -24.03 -53.52 -26.66
N THR A 7 -24.39 -52.97 -25.51
CA THR A 7 -25.12 -51.70 -25.43
C THR A 7 -24.24 -50.59 -26.03
N PRO A 8 -24.70 -49.83 -27.04
CA PRO A 8 -23.94 -48.75 -27.62
C PRO A 8 -23.74 -47.65 -26.58
N SER A 9 -22.52 -47.64 -26.04
CA SER A 9 -21.70 -46.51 -25.66
C SER A 9 -22.30 -45.13 -25.90
N SER A 10 -22.29 -44.34 -24.81
CA SER A 10 -22.45 -42.89 -24.73
C SER A 10 -22.53 -42.17 -26.08
N MET A 11 -23.75 -41.88 -26.53
CA MET A 11 -23.98 -40.83 -27.53
C MET A 11 -23.34 -39.55 -27.01
N SER A 12 -22.28 -39.09 -27.68
CA SER A 12 -21.73 -37.76 -27.54
C SER A 12 -22.87 -36.77 -27.82
N ARG A 13 -23.46 -36.19 -26.77
CA ARG A 13 -24.39 -35.07 -26.93
C ARG A 13 -23.60 -33.92 -27.55
N PHE A 14 -23.82 -33.68 -28.84
CA PHE A 14 -23.32 -32.48 -29.48
C PHE A 14 -24.08 -31.30 -28.90
N PHE A 15 -23.39 -30.38 -28.23
CA PHE A 15 -23.97 -29.11 -27.81
C PHE A 15 -24.42 -28.34 -29.05
N THR A 16 -25.60 -27.74 -28.97
CA THR A 16 -25.98 -26.71 -29.94
C THR A 16 -25.08 -25.48 -29.75
N ILE A 17 -24.86 -24.69 -30.81
CA ILE A 17 -24.04 -23.47 -30.73
C ILE A 17 -24.52 -22.55 -29.58
N PRO A 18 -25.84 -22.31 -29.37
CA PRO A 18 -26.32 -21.51 -28.24
C PRO A 18 -25.94 -22.10 -26.87
N GLU A 19 -26.04 -23.41 -26.67
CA GLU A 19 -25.64 -24.06 -25.41
C GLU A 19 -24.15 -23.96 -25.18
N LEU A 20 -23.34 -24.11 -26.25
CA LEU A 20 -21.90 -23.93 -26.17
C LEU A 20 -21.54 -22.49 -25.80
N VAL A 21 -22.17 -21.50 -26.44
CA VAL A 21 -21.97 -20.07 -26.12
C VAL A 21 -22.39 -19.74 -24.69
N ALA A 22 -23.54 -20.25 -24.23
CA ALA A 22 -23.99 -20.06 -22.86
C ALA A 22 -23.02 -20.70 -21.86
N THR A 23 -22.54 -21.91 -22.14
CA THR A 23 -21.56 -22.62 -21.30
C THR A 23 -20.24 -21.85 -21.22
N ILE A 24 -19.71 -21.41 -22.37
CA ILE A 24 -18.49 -20.60 -22.44
C ILE A 24 -18.68 -19.30 -21.68
N PHE A 25 -19.83 -18.63 -21.86
CA PHE A 25 -20.15 -17.39 -21.16
C PHE A 25 -20.22 -17.59 -19.65
N SER A 26 -20.94 -18.60 -19.17
CA SER A 26 -21.03 -18.93 -17.73
C SER A 26 -19.69 -19.29 -17.11
N ALA A 27 -18.77 -19.87 -17.89
CA ALA A 27 -17.41 -20.16 -17.43
C ALA A 27 -16.49 -18.92 -17.45
N ALA A 28 -16.59 -18.07 -18.48
CA ALA A 28 -15.70 -16.93 -18.68
C ALA A 28 -16.12 -15.67 -17.91
N ALA A 29 -17.43 -15.41 -17.79
CA ALA A 29 -17.92 -14.18 -17.16
C ALA A 29 -17.44 -14.00 -15.71
N PRO A 30 -17.43 -15.04 -14.84
CA PRO A 30 -16.88 -14.91 -13.50
C PRO A 30 -15.40 -14.54 -13.47
N LEU A 31 -14.61 -14.95 -14.47
CA LEU A 31 -13.18 -14.66 -14.55
C LEU A 31 -12.93 -13.22 -15.01
N VAL A 32 -13.66 -12.78 -16.05
CA VAL A 32 -13.52 -11.44 -16.64
C VAL A 32 -14.02 -10.36 -15.69
N TRP A 33 -15.13 -10.61 -15.00
CA TRP A 33 -15.77 -9.63 -14.13
C TRP A 33 -15.30 -9.68 -12.67
N LYS A 34 -14.42 -10.61 -12.31
CA LYS A 34 -13.93 -10.75 -10.92
C LYS A 34 -13.28 -9.46 -10.39
N HIS A 35 -12.46 -8.84 -11.23
CA HIS A 35 -11.65 -7.67 -10.91
C HIS A 35 -11.95 -6.58 -11.93
N VAL A 36 -12.80 -5.62 -11.56
CA VAL A 36 -13.20 -4.54 -12.47
C VAL A 36 -12.40 -3.28 -12.18
N GLN A 37 -11.74 -2.77 -13.22
CA GLN A 37 -10.99 -1.51 -13.19
C GLN A 37 -11.85 -0.39 -13.77
N GLY A 38 -12.46 0.42 -12.91
CA GLY A 38 -13.32 1.54 -13.27
C GLY A 38 -14.81 1.27 -13.06
N VAL A 39 -15.44 2.08 -12.22
CA VAL A 39 -16.87 1.95 -11.86
C VAL A 39 -17.82 2.10 -13.06
N HIS A 40 -17.42 2.87 -14.06
CA HIS A 40 -18.22 3.12 -15.25
C HIS A 40 -18.55 1.86 -16.06
N HIS A 41 -17.69 0.82 -16.03
CA HIS A 41 -17.97 -0.45 -16.69
C HIS A 41 -19.13 -1.21 -16.04
N VAL A 42 -19.23 -1.13 -14.72
CA VAL A 42 -20.31 -1.75 -13.94
C VAL A 42 -21.61 -0.96 -14.14
N LEU A 43 -21.53 0.37 -13.98
CA LEU A 43 -22.73 1.22 -14.04
C LEU A 43 -23.33 1.31 -15.44
N ALA A 44 -22.52 1.20 -16.51
CA ALA A 44 -23.03 1.16 -17.88
C ALA A 44 -23.93 -0.05 -18.20
N LEU A 45 -23.97 -1.06 -17.32
CA LEU A 45 -24.89 -2.19 -17.43
C LEU A 45 -26.30 -1.88 -16.91
N LEU A 46 -26.46 -0.79 -16.15
CA LEU A 46 -27.76 -0.34 -15.68
C LEU A 46 -28.51 0.36 -16.82
N PRO A 47 -29.81 0.06 -17.03
CA PRO A 47 -30.62 0.78 -18.00
C PRO A 47 -30.70 2.26 -17.60
N GLY A 48 -30.64 3.16 -18.59
CA GLY A 48 -30.67 4.60 -18.35
C GLY A 48 -29.33 5.22 -17.97
N VAL A 49 -28.26 4.44 -17.81
CA VAL A 49 -26.91 4.96 -17.57
C VAL A 49 -26.16 5.08 -18.89
N SER A 50 -25.62 6.27 -19.16
CA SER A 50 -24.73 6.53 -20.29
C SER A 50 -23.38 7.05 -19.80
N VAL A 51 -22.31 6.60 -20.46
CA VAL A 51 -20.93 6.96 -20.13
C VAL A 51 -20.32 7.67 -21.32
N SER A 52 -19.79 8.86 -21.10
CA SER A 52 -19.02 9.62 -22.09
C SER A 52 -17.66 9.98 -21.53
N ARG A 53 -16.67 10.10 -22.42
CA ARG A 53 -15.31 10.52 -22.05
C ARG A 53 -15.05 11.91 -22.63
N PHE A 54 -14.54 12.80 -21.79
CA PHE A 54 -14.15 14.15 -22.18
C PHE A 54 -12.71 14.39 -21.73
N VAL A 55 -11.92 15.07 -22.56
CA VAL A 55 -10.55 15.45 -22.21
C VAL A 55 -10.56 16.91 -21.79
N ASN A 56 -10.28 17.19 -20.53
CA ASN A 56 -10.13 18.54 -20.01
C ASN A 56 -8.66 18.78 -19.64
N ARG A 57 -7.97 19.71 -20.32
CA ARG A 57 -6.62 20.15 -19.92
C ARG A 57 -5.67 18.99 -19.55
N SER A 58 -5.58 17.99 -20.43
CA SER A 58 -4.75 16.78 -20.27
C SER A 58 -5.25 15.73 -19.26
N VAL A 59 -6.36 15.96 -18.57
CA VAL A 59 -7.01 14.98 -17.69
C VAL A 59 -8.22 14.37 -18.39
N GLY A 60 -8.25 13.04 -18.50
CA GLY A 60 -9.43 12.31 -18.96
C GLY A 60 -10.50 12.28 -17.87
N ILE A 61 -11.63 12.92 -18.11
CA ILE A 61 -12.82 12.89 -17.24
C ILE A 61 -13.83 11.92 -17.83
N ILE A 62 -14.33 11.00 -17.00
CA ILE A 62 -15.41 10.08 -17.35
C ILE A 62 -16.71 10.67 -16.80
N LYS A 63 -17.60 11.09 -17.70
CA LYS A 63 -18.91 11.59 -17.35
C LYS A 63 -19.93 10.45 -17.36
N ILE A 64 -20.59 10.23 -16.23
CA ILE A 64 -21.64 9.24 -16.04
C ILE A 64 -22.97 9.99 -15.92
N HIS A 65 -23.83 9.85 -16.91
CA HIS A 65 -25.16 10.45 -16.91
C HIS A 65 -26.20 9.38 -16.60
N ILE A 66 -26.98 9.61 -15.55
CA ILE A 66 -28.00 8.68 -15.05
C ILE A 66 -29.38 9.27 -15.32
N ALA A 67 -30.13 8.65 -16.22
CA ALA A 67 -31.56 8.87 -16.38
C ALA A 67 -32.35 8.05 -15.32
N GLU A 68 -33.66 7.92 -15.47
CA GLU A 68 -34.45 7.03 -14.63
C GLU A 68 -33.99 5.57 -14.81
N ILE A 69 -33.70 4.90 -13.69
CA ILE A 69 -33.31 3.49 -13.68
C ILE A 69 -34.51 2.66 -13.25
N ASP A 70 -35.01 1.82 -14.15
CA ASP A 70 -35.94 0.74 -13.80
C ASP A 70 -35.16 -0.54 -13.50
N ILE A 71 -35.06 -0.89 -12.22
CA ILE A 71 -34.33 -2.09 -11.77
C ILE A 71 -34.99 -3.39 -12.24
N LEU A 72 -36.29 -3.38 -12.56
CA LEU A 72 -36.98 -4.56 -13.04
C LEU A 72 -36.43 -5.01 -14.39
N VAL A 73 -35.88 -4.07 -15.18
CA VAL A 73 -35.33 -4.30 -16.53
C VAL A 73 -33.79 -4.35 -16.54
N ALA A 74 -33.15 -4.35 -15.37
CA ALA A 74 -31.69 -4.36 -15.23
C ALA A 74 -31.06 -5.77 -15.34
N ASP A 75 -31.55 -6.62 -16.25
CA ASP A 75 -31.17 -8.04 -16.36
C ASP A 75 -29.67 -8.23 -16.60
N ARG A 76 -29.07 -7.37 -17.44
CA ARG A 76 -27.62 -7.41 -17.68
C ARG A 76 -26.85 -7.13 -16.40
N PHE A 77 -27.20 -6.06 -15.68
CA PHE A 77 -26.54 -5.73 -14.42
C PHE A 77 -26.67 -6.87 -13.40
N LYS A 78 -27.88 -7.40 -13.20
CA LYS A 78 -28.15 -8.52 -12.28
C LYS A 78 -27.35 -9.78 -12.64
N LEU A 79 -27.10 -10.01 -13.92
CA LEU A 79 -26.31 -11.14 -14.40
C LEU A 79 -24.82 -11.01 -14.04
N TYR A 80 -24.23 -9.82 -14.19
CA TYR A 80 -22.78 -9.62 -13.97
C TYR A 80 -22.42 -9.21 -12.54
N ALA A 81 -23.29 -8.49 -11.83
CA ALA A 81 -23.02 -7.96 -10.49
C ALA A 81 -22.51 -9.01 -9.48
N PRO A 82 -23.05 -10.25 -9.42
CA PRO A 82 -22.56 -11.28 -8.51
C PRO A 82 -21.13 -11.75 -8.79
N PHE A 83 -20.58 -11.51 -9.99
CA PHE A 83 -19.22 -11.92 -10.34
C PHE A 83 -18.16 -10.93 -9.84
N VAL A 84 -18.54 -9.68 -9.57
CA VAL A 84 -17.61 -8.64 -9.15
C VAL A 84 -17.19 -8.84 -7.70
N LYS A 85 -15.92 -9.20 -7.49
CA LYS A 85 -15.32 -9.38 -6.15
C LYS A 85 -14.44 -8.22 -5.73
N SER A 86 -13.86 -7.53 -6.71
CA SER A 86 -12.95 -6.40 -6.50
C SER A 86 -13.33 -5.31 -7.49
N LEU A 87 -13.56 -4.10 -6.99
CA LEU A 87 -13.85 -2.93 -7.79
C LEU A 87 -12.84 -1.83 -7.47
N ASN A 88 -12.13 -1.37 -8.49
CA ASN A 88 -11.32 -0.17 -8.41
C ASN A 88 -12.06 1.01 -9.04
N VAL A 89 -12.29 2.08 -8.27
CA VAL A 89 -12.91 3.32 -8.73
C VAL A 89 -11.85 4.36 -9.09
N GLY A 90 -10.77 3.94 -9.75
CA GLY A 90 -9.74 4.84 -10.25
C GLY A 90 -10.26 5.73 -11.38
N GLY A 91 -9.81 7.00 -11.37
CA GLY A 91 -10.11 8.00 -12.40
C GLY A 91 -10.96 9.17 -11.91
N HIS A 92 -11.12 10.19 -12.77
CA HIS A 92 -11.94 11.37 -12.48
C HIS A 92 -13.35 11.18 -13.02
N TYR A 93 -14.34 11.09 -12.13
CA TYR A 93 -15.73 10.87 -12.49
C TYR A 93 -16.56 12.13 -12.29
N GLN A 94 -17.37 12.47 -13.28
CA GLN A 94 -18.47 13.42 -13.11
C GLN A 94 -19.78 12.64 -13.17
N VAL A 95 -20.46 12.50 -12.04
CA VAL A 95 -21.73 11.77 -11.94
C VAL A 95 -22.90 12.75 -11.89
N ASP A 96 -23.69 12.79 -12.96
CA ASP A 96 -24.92 13.57 -13.00
C ASP A 96 -26.10 12.73 -12.47
N ASN A 97 -26.99 13.32 -11.66
CA ASN A 97 -28.17 12.67 -11.09
C ASN A 97 -27.85 11.45 -10.19
N CYS A 98 -26.84 11.59 -9.33
CA CYS A 98 -26.41 10.52 -8.42
C CYS A 98 -27.49 10.09 -7.40
N ASP A 99 -28.48 10.94 -7.12
CA ASP A 99 -29.61 10.61 -6.22
C ASP A 99 -30.38 9.37 -6.70
N THR A 100 -30.50 9.18 -8.02
CA THR A 100 -31.15 7.98 -8.58
C THR A 100 -30.40 6.70 -8.22
N LEU A 101 -29.06 6.72 -8.28
CA LEU A 101 -28.23 5.59 -7.84
C LEU A 101 -28.27 5.37 -6.32
N LEU A 102 -28.27 6.46 -5.54
CA LEU A 102 -28.38 6.37 -4.08
C LEU A 102 -29.75 5.82 -3.64
N ASN A 103 -30.83 6.17 -4.34
CA ASN A 103 -32.14 5.59 -4.09
C ASN A 103 -32.18 4.11 -4.47
N LEU A 104 -31.50 3.73 -5.56
CA LEU A 104 -31.36 2.33 -5.97
C LEU A 104 -30.59 1.50 -4.93
N SER A 105 -29.48 2.01 -4.41
CA SER A 105 -28.66 1.29 -3.42
C SER A 105 -29.38 1.10 -2.06
N ARG A 106 -30.38 1.93 -1.76
CA ARG A 106 -31.27 1.73 -0.60
C ARG A 106 -32.27 0.60 -0.80
N GLN A 107 -32.61 0.29 -2.05
CA GLN A 107 -33.58 -0.75 -2.39
C GLN A 107 -32.92 -2.11 -2.57
N CYS A 108 -31.66 -2.14 -3.01
CA CYS A 108 -30.92 -3.37 -3.25
C CYS A 108 -29.40 -3.20 -3.09
N VAL A 109 -28.72 -4.28 -2.74
CA VAL A 109 -27.25 -4.34 -2.77
C VAL A 109 -26.79 -4.43 -4.23
N LEU A 110 -26.09 -3.40 -4.71
CA LEU A 110 -25.67 -3.31 -6.11
C LEU A 110 -24.66 -4.41 -6.48
N LEU A 111 -23.67 -4.68 -5.62
CA LEU A 111 -22.62 -5.67 -5.85
C LEU A 111 -22.54 -6.64 -4.67
N PRO A 112 -23.37 -7.70 -4.64
CA PRO A 112 -23.60 -8.52 -3.45
C PRO A 112 -22.41 -9.40 -3.03
N ASN A 113 -21.40 -9.58 -3.90
CA ASN A 113 -20.20 -10.35 -3.63
C ASN A 113 -18.93 -9.48 -3.60
N LEU A 114 -19.08 -8.16 -3.52
CA LEU A 114 -17.95 -7.24 -3.48
C LEU A 114 -17.20 -7.41 -2.16
N SER A 115 -15.96 -7.87 -2.26
CA SER A 115 -15.07 -8.09 -1.11
C SER A 115 -14.01 -7.01 -0.95
N SER A 116 -13.70 -6.29 -2.03
CA SER A 116 -12.70 -5.21 -2.04
C SER A 116 -13.17 -4.03 -2.88
N LEU A 117 -13.15 -2.85 -2.28
CA LEU A 117 -13.37 -1.57 -2.94
C LEU A 117 -12.08 -0.76 -2.85
N SER A 118 -11.44 -0.46 -3.98
CA SER A 118 -10.27 0.41 -4.04
C SER A 118 -10.58 1.69 -4.78
N GLN A 119 -9.86 2.76 -4.45
CA GLN A 119 -9.98 4.05 -5.13
C GLN A 119 -8.59 4.60 -5.39
N ASP A 120 -8.22 4.73 -6.67
CA ASP A 120 -6.95 5.31 -7.09
C ASP A 120 -7.15 6.81 -7.37
N PHE A 121 -6.48 7.65 -6.59
CA PHE A 121 -6.60 9.11 -6.73
C PHE A 121 -5.35 9.72 -7.33
N GLY A 122 -5.51 10.30 -8.52
CA GLY A 122 -4.48 11.03 -9.28
C GLY A 122 -4.17 12.44 -8.80
N CYS A 123 -4.43 12.77 -7.53
CA CYS A 123 -4.28 14.08 -6.85
C CYS A 123 -5.51 15.02 -6.90
N TYR A 124 -5.80 15.60 -5.73
CA TYR A 124 -6.69 16.73 -5.39
C TYR A 124 -8.23 16.55 -5.45
N ASN A 125 -8.87 16.83 -4.30
CA ASN A 125 -10.30 17.08 -4.05
C ASN A 125 -11.30 16.00 -4.48
N CYS A 126 -11.40 14.93 -3.69
CA CYS A 126 -12.27 13.77 -3.96
C CYS A 126 -13.31 13.46 -2.85
N ASN A 127 -13.53 14.37 -1.90
CA ASN A 127 -14.37 14.09 -0.72
C ASN A 127 -15.76 13.54 -1.08
N TRP A 128 -16.40 14.08 -2.13
CA TRP A 128 -17.74 13.64 -2.51
C TRP A 128 -17.76 12.29 -3.21
N ASP A 129 -16.79 12.05 -4.09
CA ASP A 129 -16.69 10.80 -4.85
C ASP A 129 -16.49 9.63 -3.89
N MET A 130 -15.61 9.79 -2.90
CA MET A 130 -15.36 8.74 -1.93
C MET A 130 -16.61 8.37 -1.12
N VAL A 131 -17.31 9.38 -0.59
CA VAL A 131 -18.56 9.18 0.16
C VAL A 131 -19.61 8.49 -0.71
N LEU A 132 -19.77 8.94 -1.96
CA LEU A 132 -20.71 8.37 -2.92
C LEU A 132 -20.41 6.89 -3.18
N TRP A 133 -19.17 6.55 -3.54
CA TRP A 133 -18.82 5.17 -3.89
C TRP A 133 -18.91 4.22 -2.71
N VAL A 134 -18.50 4.65 -1.51
CA VAL A 134 -18.71 3.86 -0.28
C VAL A 134 -20.20 3.64 -0.04
N ARG A 135 -21.03 4.68 -0.16
CA ARG A 135 -22.48 4.55 0.05
C ARG A 135 -23.17 3.61 -0.95
N LEU A 136 -22.71 3.60 -2.20
CA LEU A 136 -23.28 2.75 -3.24
C LEU A 136 -22.88 1.27 -3.10
N PHE A 137 -21.67 1.00 -2.61
CA PHE A 137 -21.08 -0.35 -2.66
C PHE A 137 -20.77 -0.98 -1.31
N ALA A 138 -20.97 -0.27 -0.19
CA ALA A 138 -20.94 -0.88 1.14
C ALA A 138 -22.00 -1.98 1.25
N SER A 139 -21.57 -3.14 1.73
CA SER A 139 -22.39 -4.33 1.87
C SER A 139 -21.75 -5.34 2.83
N GLU A 140 -22.51 -6.34 3.25
CA GLU A 140 -22.05 -7.35 4.19
C GLU A 140 -20.86 -8.19 3.68
N SER A 141 -20.69 -8.27 2.34
CA SER A 141 -19.57 -8.99 1.73
C SER A 141 -18.26 -8.21 1.74
N LEU A 142 -18.30 -6.90 2.01
CA LEU A 142 -17.13 -6.04 1.91
C LEU A 142 -16.16 -6.30 3.07
N ILE A 143 -14.91 -6.63 2.72
CA ILE A 143 -13.84 -6.97 3.67
C ILE A 143 -12.78 -5.87 3.68
N HIS A 144 -12.51 -5.26 2.53
CA HIS A 144 -11.44 -4.26 2.40
C HIS A 144 -11.92 -3.01 1.67
N THR A 145 -11.57 -1.86 2.24
CA THR A 145 -11.70 -0.55 1.59
C THR A 145 -10.33 0.09 1.51
N TRP A 146 -9.85 0.31 0.29
CA TRP A 146 -8.53 0.89 0.03
C TRP A 146 -8.65 2.23 -0.66
N THR A 147 -7.78 3.12 -0.26
CA THR A 147 -7.52 4.32 -1.01
C THR A 147 -6.05 4.30 -1.36
N VAL A 148 -5.76 4.17 -2.64
CA VAL A 148 -4.41 4.02 -3.14
C VAL A 148 -3.94 5.39 -3.62
N PRO A 149 -2.97 6.00 -2.94
CA PRO A 149 -2.35 7.22 -3.45
C PRO A 149 -1.65 6.88 -4.78
N SER A 150 -1.98 7.58 -5.87
CA SER A 150 -1.27 7.39 -7.15
C SER A 150 0.19 7.82 -7.07
N ASP A 151 0.48 8.80 -6.23
CA ASP A 151 1.82 9.17 -5.79
C ASP A 151 1.83 9.05 -4.26
N PRO A 152 2.68 8.21 -3.65
CA PRO A 152 2.81 8.13 -2.20
C PRO A 152 3.08 9.48 -1.51
N ARG A 153 3.61 10.45 -2.25
CA ARG A 153 3.83 11.84 -1.80
C ARG A 153 2.54 12.69 -1.79
N ARG A 154 1.47 12.19 -2.39
CA ARG A 154 0.20 12.93 -2.52
C ARG A 154 -0.91 12.00 -2.07
N THR A 155 -1.06 11.92 -0.75
CA THR A 155 -2.18 11.20 -0.18
C THR A 155 -3.50 11.88 -0.55
N PRO A 156 -4.53 11.12 -0.92
CA PRO A 156 -5.83 11.66 -1.20
C PRO A 156 -6.49 12.13 0.09
N ARG A 157 -6.64 13.45 0.21
CA ARG A 157 -7.22 14.08 1.39
C ARG A 157 -8.74 14.02 1.36
N ILE A 158 -9.33 13.61 2.47
CA ILE A 158 -10.75 13.77 2.74
C ILE A 158 -10.99 14.68 3.93
N SER A 159 -12.11 15.40 3.96
CA SER A 159 -12.48 16.16 5.17
C SER A 159 -12.83 15.24 6.33
N LEU A 160 -12.60 15.70 7.55
CA LEU A 160 -13.01 15.00 8.78
C LEU A 160 -14.50 14.61 8.73
N ASN A 161 -15.36 15.50 8.25
CA ASN A 161 -16.78 15.19 8.08
C ASN A 161 -17.05 14.06 7.07
N ALA A 162 -16.29 14.00 5.96
CA ALA A 162 -16.43 12.94 4.97
C ALA A 162 -15.93 11.61 5.54
N PHE A 163 -14.79 11.65 6.24
CA PHE A 163 -14.20 10.52 6.93
C PHE A 163 -15.15 9.88 7.94
N ASP A 164 -15.73 10.69 8.84
CA ASP A 164 -16.66 10.18 9.84
C ASP A 164 -17.89 9.54 9.20
N LEU A 165 -18.44 10.15 8.14
CA LEU A 165 -19.56 9.57 7.39
C LEU A 165 -19.22 8.24 6.75
N ILE A 166 -18.06 8.17 6.09
CA ILE A 166 -17.58 6.96 5.43
C ILE A 166 -17.44 5.86 6.47
N LEU A 167 -16.80 6.16 7.58
CA LEU A 167 -16.57 5.18 8.63
C LEU A 167 -17.88 4.70 9.26
N GLN A 168 -18.76 5.62 9.64
CA GLN A 168 -20.07 5.28 10.18
C GLN A 168 -20.80 4.34 9.23
N TRP A 169 -20.87 4.72 7.95
CA TRP A 169 -21.56 3.92 6.93
C TRP A 169 -20.94 2.53 6.76
N LEU A 170 -19.61 2.45 6.72
CA LEU A 170 -18.87 1.19 6.62
C LEU A 170 -19.13 0.28 7.82
N LEU A 171 -19.09 0.80 9.04
CA LEU A 171 -19.31 0.01 10.24
C LEU A 171 -20.76 -0.46 10.38
N GLU A 172 -21.73 0.35 9.95
CA GLU A 172 -23.15 -0.02 9.96
C GLU A 172 -23.49 -1.10 8.92
N HIS A 173 -22.84 -1.10 7.75
CA HIS A 173 -23.23 -1.95 6.62
C HIS A 173 -22.23 -3.07 6.30
N CYS A 174 -21.02 -3.04 6.85
CA CYS A 174 -19.93 -3.97 6.55
C CYS A 174 -19.41 -4.64 7.83
N PRO A 175 -20.19 -5.53 8.48
CA PRO A 175 -19.79 -6.18 9.74
C PRO A 175 -18.53 -7.06 9.63
N ARG A 176 -18.11 -7.39 8.40
CA ARG A 176 -16.93 -8.22 8.10
C ARG A 176 -15.71 -7.42 7.67
N LEU A 177 -15.76 -6.09 7.78
CA LEU A 177 -14.67 -5.20 7.40
C LEU A 177 -13.43 -5.51 8.23
N GLN A 178 -12.30 -5.68 7.54
CA GLN A 178 -11.00 -5.99 8.15
C GLN A 178 -9.94 -4.94 7.82
N SER A 179 -10.06 -4.24 6.69
CA SER A 179 -9.06 -3.24 6.29
C SER A 179 -9.72 -1.93 5.88
N ILE A 180 -9.22 -0.83 6.44
CA ILE A 180 -9.66 0.52 6.15
C ILE A 180 -8.46 1.38 5.78
N SER A 181 -8.55 2.10 4.68
CA SER A 181 -7.56 3.08 4.26
C SER A 181 -8.24 4.40 3.96
N LEU A 182 -8.07 5.38 4.84
CA LEU A 182 -8.72 6.69 4.78
C LEU A 182 -7.75 7.76 5.28
N PHE A 183 -7.59 8.86 4.54
CA PHE A 183 -6.63 9.91 4.89
C PHE A 183 -7.37 11.23 5.15
N PRO A 184 -7.97 11.38 6.35
CA PRO A 184 -8.56 12.65 6.71
C PRO A 184 -7.49 13.72 6.86
N SER A 185 -7.80 14.94 6.47
CA SER A 185 -6.92 16.09 6.67
C SER A 185 -7.70 17.18 7.40
N ARG A 186 -6.99 18.03 8.16
CA ARG A 186 -7.53 19.29 8.71
C ARG A 186 -7.59 20.41 7.68
N ALA A 187 -6.75 20.34 6.64
CA ALA A 187 -6.65 21.31 5.57
C ALA A 187 -7.65 21.22 4.38
N PRO A 188 -8.61 20.26 4.27
CA PRO A 188 -9.44 20.15 3.10
C PRO A 188 -10.52 21.22 3.18
N GLN A 189 -10.19 22.39 2.65
CA GLN A 189 -11.20 23.33 2.23
C GLN A 189 -12.05 22.61 1.18
N CYS A 190 -13.24 22.15 1.59
CA CYS A 190 -14.29 21.72 0.67
C CYS A 190 -14.76 22.97 -0.10
N THR A 191 -13.91 23.53 -0.97
CA THR A 191 -14.26 24.71 -1.75
C THR A 191 -15.25 24.32 -2.85
N GLY A 192 -16.28 25.13 -3.03
CA GLY A 192 -17.26 24.97 -4.11
C GLY A 192 -18.32 23.89 -3.91
N ARG A 193 -18.60 23.13 -4.98
CA ARG A 193 -19.78 22.27 -5.15
C ARG A 193 -19.85 21.12 -4.13
N THR A 194 -18.72 20.54 -3.77
CA THR A 194 -18.58 19.44 -2.81
C THR A 194 -19.09 19.82 -1.43
N GLY A 195 -18.72 21.01 -0.93
CA GLY A 195 -19.21 21.53 0.34
C GLY A 195 -20.73 21.68 0.33
N HIS A 196 -21.30 22.28 -0.71
CA HIS A 196 -22.75 22.48 -0.87
C HIS A 196 -23.53 21.16 -0.85
N ILE A 197 -23.07 20.14 -1.57
CA ILE A 197 -23.77 18.85 -1.61
C ILE A 197 -23.69 18.16 -0.24
N MET A 198 -22.55 18.20 0.47
CA MET A 198 -22.49 17.70 1.86
C MET A 198 -23.48 18.44 2.78
N ARG A 199 -23.69 19.75 2.61
CA ARG A 199 -24.70 20.51 3.38
C ARG A 199 -26.12 20.02 3.08
N LEU A 200 -26.44 19.82 1.80
CA LEU A 200 -27.78 19.40 1.36
C LEU A 200 -28.19 18.04 1.91
N HIS A 201 -27.23 17.12 2.14
CA HIS A 201 -27.52 15.82 2.74
C HIS A 201 -27.46 15.80 4.28
N GLY A 202 -27.49 16.97 4.94
CA GLY A 202 -27.71 17.07 6.39
C GLY A 202 -26.55 16.60 7.27
N VAL A 203 -25.33 16.63 6.75
CA VAL A 203 -24.14 16.05 7.39
C VAL A 203 -23.52 17.03 8.39
N TYR A 204 -24.14 17.21 9.55
CA TYR A 204 -23.66 18.20 10.55
C TYR A 204 -23.45 17.68 11.97
N ARG A 205 -23.62 16.39 12.22
CA ARG A 205 -23.26 15.81 13.52
C ARG A 205 -22.73 14.41 13.34
N THR A 206 -21.42 14.29 13.35
CA THR A 206 -20.73 13.02 13.50
C THR A 206 -20.12 12.95 14.88
N LYS A 207 -20.12 11.74 15.47
CA LYS A 207 -19.33 11.46 16.67
C LYS A 207 -17.85 11.57 16.29
N GLU A 208 -17.01 11.92 17.26
CA GLU A 208 -15.55 11.87 17.08
C GLU A 208 -15.13 10.45 16.66
N PHE A 209 -14.13 10.33 15.77
CA PHE A 209 -13.67 9.07 15.18
C PHE A 209 -13.42 7.95 16.20
N ASP A 210 -12.87 8.29 17.36
CA ASP A 210 -12.60 7.37 18.47
C ASP A 210 -13.86 6.67 19.00
N ALA A 211 -15.03 7.31 18.89
CA ALA A 211 -16.29 6.72 19.34
C ALA A 211 -16.74 5.51 18.51
N TYR A 212 -16.21 5.36 17.30
CA TYR A 212 -16.52 4.24 16.41
C TYR A 212 -15.56 3.06 16.60
N LEU A 213 -14.39 3.27 17.20
CA LEU A 213 -13.35 2.27 17.35
C LEU A 213 -13.54 1.45 18.63
N THR A 214 -14.44 0.47 18.56
CA THR A 214 -14.69 -0.45 19.68
C THR A 214 -13.74 -1.66 19.64
N PRO A 215 -13.35 -2.23 20.80
CA PRO A 215 -12.37 -3.32 20.85
C PRO A 215 -12.77 -4.61 20.10
N ASP A 216 -14.07 -4.82 19.90
CA ASP A 216 -14.68 -5.97 19.23
C ASP A 216 -14.69 -5.88 17.70
N LEU A 217 -14.31 -4.74 17.13
CA LEU A 217 -14.19 -4.58 15.70
C LEU A 217 -13.23 -5.61 15.09
N MET A 218 -13.59 -6.12 13.92
CA MET A 218 -12.82 -7.12 13.17
C MET A 218 -11.65 -6.53 12.38
N ILE A 219 -11.32 -5.25 12.63
CA ILE A 219 -10.30 -4.50 11.90
C ILE A 219 -8.91 -5.04 12.21
N ARG A 220 -8.21 -5.45 11.15
CA ARG A 220 -6.84 -5.96 11.14
C ARG A 220 -5.84 -4.96 10.59
N GLU A 221 -6.29 -4.08 9.69
CA GLU A 221 -5.41 -3.11 9.04
C GLU A 221 -6.06 -1.74 8.97
N ILE A 222 -5.31 -0.72 9.39
CA ILE A 222 -5.68 0.68 9.25
C ILE A 222 -4.56 1.39 8.51
N ALA A 223 -4.90 2.09 7.43
CA ALA A 223 -4.05 3.06 6.78
C ALA A 223 -4.65 4.45 6.94
N CYS A 224 -3.88 5.39 7.48
CA CYS A 224 -4.37 6.74 7.75
C CYS A 224 -3.29 7.82 7.63
N SER A 225 -3.72 9.07 7.60
CA SER A 225 -2.85 10.23 7.74
C SER A 225 -2.39 10.40 9.19
N TRP A 226 -1.31 11.14 9.39
CA TRP A 226 -0.80 11.50 10.70
C TRP A 226 -1.82 12.27 11.57
N ASP A 227 -2.64 13.13 10.95
CA ASP A 227 -3.70 13.90 11.62
C ASP A 227 -4.64 13.04 12.49
N VAL A 228 -4.85 11.77 12.10
CA VAL A 228 -5.63 10.79 12.87
C VAL A 228 -4.93 10.39 14.15
N LEU A 229 -3.62 10.15 14.09
CA LEU A 229 -2.80 9.71 15.22
C LEU A 229 -2.44 10.85 16.17
N GLU A 230 -2.39 12.08 15.67
CA GLU A 230 -2.20 13.29 16.48
C GLU A 230 -3.33 13.46 17.51
N ASN A 231 -4.55 13.01 17.17
CA ASN A 231 -5.65 12.96 18.14
C ASN A 231 -5.43 11.81 19.15
N ARG A 232 -5.16 12.18 20.39
CA ARG A 232 -4.88 11.23 21.47
C ARG A 232 -6.01 10.23 21.73
N LYS A 233 -7.26 10.67 21.68
CA LYS A 233 -8.41 9.78 21.92
C LYS A 233 -8.49 8.71 20.83
N THR A 234 -8.29 9.13 19.58
CA THR A 234 -8.20 8.25 18.44
C THR A 234 -7.10 7.22 18.60
N LEU A 235 -5.88 7.66 18.90
CA LEU A 235 -4.73 6.77 19.09
C LEU A 235 -4.99 5.75 20.20
N MET A 236 -5.59 6.18 21.33
CA MET A 236 -5.98 5.29 22.40
C MET A 236 -7.07 4.29 21.98
N ALA A 237 -8.06 4.71 21.20
CA ALA A 237 -9.12 3.84 20.72
C ALA A 237 -8.59 2.80 19.70
N MET A 238 -7.72 3.21 18.78
CA MET A 238 -6.99 2.31 17.88
C MET A 238 -6.14 1.30 18.67
N GLY A 239 -5.48 1.76 19.73
CA GLY A 239 -4.68 0.90 20.60
C GLY A 239 -5.48 -0.19 21.32
N LYS A 240 -6.81 -0.05 21.45
CA LYS A 240 -7.69 -1.06 22.05
C LYS A 240 -8.19 -2.11 21.05
N LEU A 241 -7.94 -1.94 19.76
CA LEU A 241 -8.35 -2.89 18.73
C LEU A 241 -7.55 -4.18 18.86
N LEU A 242 -8.21 -5.23 19.34
CA LEU A 242 -7.57 -6.51 19.69
C LEU A 242 -7.07 -7.31 18.49
N ARG A 243 -7.45 -6.91 17.27
CA ARG A 243 -7.11 -7.60 16.02
C ARG A 243 -6.26 -6.75 15.08
N LEU A 244 -5.91 -5.52 15.45
CA LEU A 244 -5.13 -4.62 14.61
C LEU A 244 -3.69 -5.15 14.48
N GLU A 245 -3.41 -5.80 13.35
CA GLU A 245 -2.14 -6.45 13.03
C GLU A 245 -1.21 -5.52 12.24
N ARG A 246 -1.77 -4.59 11.45
CA ARG A 246 -1.03 -3.67 10.58
C ARG A 246 -1.51 -2.23 10.68
N LEU A 247 -0.57 -1.32 10.82
CA LEU A 247 -0.80 0.13 10.80
C LEU A 247 0.06 0.77 9.70
N VAL A 248 -0.57 1.55 8.84
CA VAL A 248 0.10 2.34 7.80
C VAL A 248 -0.15 3.82 8.06
N VAL A 249 0.91 4.60 8.17
CA VAL A 249 0.87 6.01 8.53
C VAL A 249 1.47 6.84 7.41
N TYR A 250 0.73 7.85 6.95
CA TYR A 250 1.21 8.82 5.99
C TYR A 250 1.32 10.18 6.64
N HIS A 251 2.54 10.70 6.68
CA HIS A 251 2.81 12.10 7.01
C HIS A 251 2.64 12.93 5.76
N GLU A 252 1.85 13.99 5.87
CA GLU A 252 1.57 14.86 4.73
C GLU A 252 2.79 15.72 4.40
N SER A 253 3.04 15.97 3.10
CA SER A 253 4.01 17.01 2.72
C SER A 253 3.42 18.38 2.99
N TYR A 254 4.27 19.25 3.53
CA TYR A 254 3.97 20.67 3.72
C TYR A 254 3.92 21.47 2.39
N TYR A 255 4.19 20.83 1.24
CA TYR A 255 4.35 21.47 -0.06
C TYR A 255 3.06 21.99 -0.72
N ASP A 256 1.90 21.94 -0.06
CA ASP A 256 0.69 22.64 -0.53
C ASP A 256 0.64 24.09 0.01
N ASP A 257 1.61 24.89 -0.44
CA ASP A 257 1.50 26.25 -1.00
C ASP A 257 0.75 27.38 -0.27
N HIS A 258 0.37 27.29 1.00
CA HIS A 258 -0.18 28.44 1.72
C HIS A 258 0.34 28.56 3.15
N ASP A 259 1.40 29.34 3.34
CA ASP A 259 1.63 30.36 4.39
C ASP A 259 1.16 30.12 5.84
N SER A 260 0.81 28.91 6.24
CA SER A 260 0.52 28.55 7.64
C SER A 260 1.85 28.34 8.36
N SER A 261 2.56 29.43 8.54
CA SER A 261 3.78 29.59 9.33
C SER A 261 3.51 29.63 10.84
N GLU A 262 2.27 29.40 11.28
CA GLU A 262 1.98 29.22 12.70
C GLU A 262 2.14 27.75 13.06
N GLY A 263 3.33 27.45 13.56
CA GLY A 263 3.74 26.16 14.09
C GLY A 263 2.67 25.56 14.99
N SER A 264 1.99 24.54 14.47
CA SER A 264 1.48 23.50 15.33
C SER A 264 2.68 22.68 15.74
N GLU A 265 3.46 23.18 16.71
CA GLU A 265 4.12 22.27 17.66
C GLU A 265 2.97 21.49 18.31
N ALA A 266 2.54 20.42 17.64
CA ALA A 266 1.61 19.47 18.20
C ALA A 266 2.37 18.80 19.35
N VAL A 267 2.34 19.46 20.50
CA VAL A 267 2.76 18.90 21.78
C VAL A 267 1.82 17.74 22.03
N LEU A 268 2.17 16.57 21.47
CA LEU A 268 1.52 15.32 21.81
C LEU A 268 1.55 15.25 23.33
N SER A 269 0.37 15.32 23.93
CA SER A 269 0.20 15.32 25.37
C SER A 269 1.03 14.17 25.96
N GLN A 270 1.96 14.48 26.87
CA GLN A 270 2.97 13.57 27.44
C GLN A 270 2.40 12.37 28.23
N THR A 271 1.09 12.16 28.21
CA THR A 271 0.48 11.02 28.90
C THR A 271 0.86 9.74 28.14
N PRO A 272 1.57 8.77 28.73
CA PRO A 272 1.96 7.55 28.07
C PRO A 272 0.73 6.72 27.63
N LEU A 273 0.85 5.97 26.54
CA LEU A 273 -0.20 5.00 26.16
C LEU A 273 -0.22 3.85 27.19
N PRO A 274 -1.39 3.23 27.42
CA PRO A 274 -1.46 2.00 28.20
C PRO A 274 -0.46 0.96 27.68
N SER A 275 0.18 0.22 28.59
CA SER A 275 1.22 -0.76 28.24
C SER A 275 0.73 -1.91 27.35
N ASP A 276 -0.58 -2.15 27.34
CA ASP A 276 -1.29 -3.16 26.56
C ASP A 276 -1.88 -2.61 25.26
N ALA A 277 -1.73 -1.31 24.98
CA ALA A 277 -2.15 -0.74 23.71
C ALA A 277 -1.39 -1.38 22.55
N PHE A 278 -2.09 -1.63 21.44
CA PHE A 278 -1.55 -2.24 20.21
C PHE A 278 -0.95 -3.64 20.43
N SER A 279 -1.55 -4.43 21.33
CA SER A 279 -1.07 -5.78 21.67
C SER A 279 -0.96 -6.74 20.47
N ALA A 280 -1.83 -6.58 19.46
CA ALA A 280 -1.82 -7.39 18.23
C ALA A 280 -0.96 -6.80 17.09
N LEU A 281 -0.44 -5.57 17.22
CA LEU A 281 0.26 -4.90 16.13
C LEU A 281 1.59 -5.61 15.85
N ARG A 282 1.84 -5.95 14.59
CA ARG A 282 3.06 -6.65 14.11
C ARG A 282 3.72 -5.94 12.94
N SER A 283 2.96 -5.18 12.16
CA SER A 283 3.45 -4.48 10.97
C SER A 283 3.18 -2.99 11.08
N LEU A 284 4.23 -2.19 10.90
CA LEU A 284 4.15 -0.73 10.83
C LEU A 284 4.76 -0.26 9.51
N SER A 285 4.01 0.52 8.75
CA SER A 285 4.51 1.18 7.54
C SER A 285 4.39 2.70 7.73
N ILE A 286 5.47 3.44 7.54
CA ILE A 286 5.53 4.88 7.71
C ILE A 286 5.95 5.49 6.37
N TYR A 287 5.17 6.45 5.90
CA TYR A 287 5.41 7.25 4.71
C TYR A 287 5.68 8.68 5.19
N ALA A 288 6.91 9.18 5.05
CA ALA A 288 7.33 10.43 5.68
C ALA A 288 8.34 11.22 4.84
N TYR A 289 8.37 12.53 5.05
CA TYR A 289 9.30 13.46 4.36
C TYR A 289 10.55 13.78 5.17
N SER A 290 10.52 13.51 6.47
CA SER A 290 11.65 13.72 7.36
C SER A 290 11.75 12.58 8.35
N ASP A 291 12.96 12.39 8.86
CA ASP A 291 13.25 11.53 10.00
C ASP A 291 12.50 11.97 11.26
N GLU A 292 12.29 13.27 11.47
CA GLU A 292 11.48 13.82 12.58
C GLU A 292 10.07 13.20 12.62
N TYR A 293 9.39 13.06 11.49
CA TYR A 293 8.05 12.45 11.44
C TYR A 293 8.06 10.94 11.72
N ILE A 294 9.08 10.25 11.23
CA ILE A 294 9.30 8.82 11.55
C ILE A 294 9.50 8.68 13.05
N ASN A 295 10.37 9.52 13.59
CA ASN A 295 10.69 9.64 14.98
C ASN A 295 9.42 9.88 15.82
N LEU A 296 8.62 10.91 15.51
CA LEU A 296 7.36 11.21 16.20
C LEU A 296 6.41 10.01 16.25
N THR A 297 6.39 9.19 15.20
CA THR A 297 5.58 7.96 15.14
C THR A 297 6.17 6.88 16.04
N LEU A 298 7.49 6.64 15.98
CA LEU A 298 8.18 5.61 16.75
C LEU A 298 8.24 5.93 18.25
N ASP A 299 8.22 7.21 18.65
CA ASP A 299 8.19 7.66 20.05
C ASP A 299 6.93 7.22 20.80
N GLN A 300 5.88 6.82 20.09
CA GLN A 300 4.72 6.22 20.73
C GLN A 300 5.11 4.80 21.20
N CYS A 301 5.74 4.70 22.38
CA CYS A 301 6.36 3.48 22.93
C CYS A 301 5.47 2.22 23.01
N SER A 302 4.17 2.35 22.74
CA SER A 302 3.25 1.19 22.66
C SER A 302 3.11 0.65 21.24
N LEU A 303 3.31 1.47 20.21
CA LEU A 303 3.33 1.02 18.82
C LEU A 303 4.51 0.07 18.57
N SER A 304 5.66 0.36 19.18
CA SER A 304 6.95 -0.29 18.89
C SER A 304 7.15 -1.69 19.50
N ARG A 305 6.41 -2.06 20.54
CA ARG A 305 6.74 -3.22 21.40
C ARG A 305 6.78 -4.56 20.68
N ASN A 306 5.82 -4.76 19.78
CA ASN A 306 5.61 -6.05 19.11
C ASN A 306 5.84 -5.97 17.60
N ILE A 307 6.45 -4.90 17.09
CA ILE A 307 6.68 -4.75 15.66
C ILE A 307 7.70 -5.78 15.20
N VAL A 308 7.29 -6.60 14.24
CA VAL A 308 8.11 -7.62 13.57
C VAL A 308 8.51 -7.14 12.18
N TYR A 309 7.66 -6.34 11.53
CA TYR A 309 7.90 -5.76 10.22
C TYR A 309 7.78 -4.23 10.27
N LEU A 310 8.85 -3.52 9.89
CA LEU A 310 8.86 -2.08 9.75
C LEU A 310 9.19 -1.71 8.29
N GLU A 311 8.34 -0.90 7.69
CA GLU A 311 8.57 -0.31 6.38
C GLU A 311 8.59 1.21 6.47
N LEU A 312 9.66 1.83 5.99
CA LEU A 312 9.87 3.26 5.95
C LEU A 312 9.96 3.69 4.48
N ASN A 313 9.04 4.53 4.05
CA ASN A 313 9.06 5.17 2.75
C ASN A 313 9.39 6.65 2.97
N ILE A 314 10.61 7.02 2.61
CA ILE A 314 11.22 8.32 2.91
C ILE A 314 11.26 9.15 1.64
N PHE A 315 10.49 10.23 1.67
CA PHE A 315 10.39 11.20 0.59
C PHE A 315 11.32 12.36 0.86
N ALA A 316 12.57 12.23 0.44
CA ALA A 316 13.50 13.31 0.56
C ALA A 316 13.16 14.45 -0.42
N ASP A 317 13.21 15.66 0.11
CA ASP A 317 13.32 16.89 -0.67
C ASP A 317 14.78 17.41 -0.57
N ASP A 318 15.11 18.50 -1.27
CA ASP A 318 16.43 19.12 -1.31
C ASP A 318 16.95 19.53 0.09
N THR A 319 16.08 19.56 1.09
CA THR A 319 16.36 19.92 2.48
C THR A 319 16.56 18.73 3.42
N TYR A 320 16.42 17.50 2.91
CA TYR A 320 16.49 16.30 3.73
C TYR A 320 17.88 16.12 4.36
N LYS A 321 17.93 16.02 5.69
CA LYS A 321 19.14 15.64 6.41
C LYS A 321 19.26 14.11 6.46
N PRO A 322 20.48 13.55 6.33
CA PRO A 322 20.67 12.10 6.26
C PRO A 322 20.14 11.38 7.51
N LEU A 323 19.64 10.14 7.34
CA LEU A 323 19.16 9.26 8.43
C LEU A 323 20.17 8.96 9.53
N ALA A 324 21.43 9.37 9.34
CA ALA A 324 22.50 9.20 10.30
C ALA A 324 22.33 10.08 11.56
N GLU A 325 21.29 10.90 11.65
CA GLU A 325 20.95 11.55 12.91
C GLU A 325 20.73 10.49 14.01
N HIS A 326 21.47 10.64 15.11
CA HIS A 326 21.49 9.72 16.26
C HIS A 326 20.10 9.39 16.82
N SER A 327 19.14 10.28 16.65
CA SER A 327 17.78 10.15 17.19
C SER A 327 17.01 8.99 16.55
N PHE A 328 17.14 8.79 15.23
CA PHE A 328 16.43 7.74 14.52
C PHE A 328 17.00 6.34 14.82
N LEU A 329 18.33 6.21 14.73
CA LEU A 329 19.01 4.93 14.97
C LEU A 329 18.80 4.42 16.40
N SER A 330 18.81 5.32 17.39
CA SER A 330 18.55 4.97 18.79
C SER A 330 17.10 4.53 19.03
N ARG A 331 16.14 4.97 18.21
CA ARG A 331 14.73 4.53 18.31
C ARG A 331 14.52 3.19 17.65
N LEU A 332 15.20 2.94 16.51
CA LEU A 332 15.18 1.63 15.89
C LEU A 332 15.67 0.57 16.88
N SER A 333 16.79 0.78 17.59
CA SER A 333 17.32 -0.22 18.51
C SER A 333 16.38 -0.62 19.65
N GLY A 334 15.38 0.22 19.98
CA GLY A 334 14.29 -0.13 20.90
C GLY A 334 13.28 -1.15 20.36
N LEU A 335 13.33 -1.47 19.06
CA LEU A 335 12.43 -2.43 18.39
C LEU A 335 12.95 -3.86 18.49
N HIS A 336 13.01 -4.41 19.71
CA HIS A 336 13.62 -5.71 19.99
C HIS A 336 12.96 -6.92 19.28
N CYS A 337 11.72 -6.78 18.81
CA CYS A 337 11.01 -7.83 18.07
C CYS A 337 11.18 -7.73 16.55
N LEU A 338 11.86 -6.69 16.05
CA LEU A 338 11.95 -6.40 14.62
C LEU A 338 12.76 -7.49 13.92
N LYS A 339 12.19 -8.04 12.85
CA LYS A 339 12.84 -9.07 12.03
C LYS A 339 12.99 -8.65 10.57
N HIS A 340 12.08 -7.80 10.10
CA HIS A 340 12.04 -7.33 8.73
C HIS A 340 12.08 -5.81 8.72
N LEU A 341 13.11 -5.24 8.10
CA LEU A 341 13.26 -3.81 7.92
C LEU A 341 13.32 -3.49 6.43
N VAL A 342 12.42 -2.62 5.98
CA VAL A 342 12.34 -2.12 4.62
C VAL A 342 12.49 -0.61 4.66
N ILE A 343 13.53 -0.07 4.03
CA ILE A 343 13.77 1.37 3.89
C ILE A 343 13.78 1.70 2.41
N LYS A 344 12.83 2.53 2.00
CA LYS A 344 12.64 2.97 0.62
C LYS A 344 12.83 4.47 0.54
N PHE A 345 13.85 4.88 -0.20
CA PHE A 345 14.07 6.29 -0.51
C PHE A 345 13.51 6.62 -1.88
N SER A 346 12.87 7.78 -2.01
CA SER A 346 12.27 8.20 -3.29
C SER A 346 13.19 9.05 -4.19
N TRP A 347 14.42 9.35 -3.77
CA TRP A 347 15.33 10.15 -4.60
C TRP A 347 15.88 9.37 -5.79
N SER A 348 16.27 10.11 -6.83
CA SER A 348 17.01 9.53 -7.95
C SER A 348 18.42 9.17 -7.48
N PRO A 349 18.93 7.95 -7.72
CA PRO A 349 20.32 7.58 -7.40
C PRO A 349 21.36 8.35 -8.23
N TYR A 350 20.92 9.18 -9.18
CA TYR A 350 21.77 10.00 -10.05
C TYR A 350 21.86 11.45 -9.59
N ASP A 351 21.22 11.81 -8.48
CA ASP A 351 21.36 13.13 -7.93
C ASP A 351 22.68 13.21 -7.14
N PRO A 352 23.74 13.89 -7.62
CA PRO A 352 25.01 13.99 -6.91
C PRO A 352 24.89 14.76 -5.59
N SER A 353 23.75 15.42 -5.34
CA SER A 353 23.43 16.00 -4.04
C SER A 353 22.89 14.99 -3.03
N SER A 354 22.62 13.74 -3.42
CA SER A 354 22.30 12.66 -2.49
C SER A 354 23.54 12.39 -1.63
N GLN A 355 23.56 13.03 -0.47
CA GLN A 355 24.69 13.00 0.45
C GLN A 355 25.01 11.56 0.82
N ALA A 356 26.30 11.20 0.73
CA ALA A 356 26.80 10.00 1.37
C ALA A 356 26.41 10.05 2.85
N ILE A 357 26.04 8.90 3.43
CA ILE A 357 25.87 8.83 4.87
C ILE A 357 27.25 9.05 5.50
N ASP A 358 27.42 10.18 6.19
CA ASP A 358 28.72 10.53 6.81
C ASP A 358 29.15 9.53 7.90
N ASP A 359 28.23 8.73 8.44
CA ASP A 359 28.47 7.81 9.56
C ASP A 359 27.86 6.42 9.31
N HIS A 360 28.49 5.67 8.40
CA HIS A 360 28.09 4.29 8.10
C HIS A 360 28.25 3.36 9.31
N GLU A 361 29.25 3.59 10.18
CA GLU A 361 29.53 2.74 11.34
C GLU A 361 28.34 2.69 12.31
N LYS A 362 27.76 3.85 12.65
CA LYS A 362 26.58 3.90 13.53
C LYS A 362 25.35 3.22 12.93
N LEU A 363 25.17 3.35 11.61
CA LEU A 363 24.07 2.67 10.92
C LEU A 363 24.21 1.14 11.04
N TYR A 364 25.42 0.63 10.82
CA TYR A 364 25.71 -0.79 10.95
C TYR A 364 25.57 -1.29 12.40
N GLU A 365 26.04 -0.50 13.38
CA GLU A 365 25.86 -0.82 14.80
C GLU A 365 24.38 -0.87 15.18
N ALA A 366 23.58 0.09 14.73
CA ALA A 366 22.14 0.10 14.96
C ALA A 366 21.47 -1.14 14.35
N PHE A 367 21.81 -1.50 13.11
CA PHE A 367 21.28 -2.71 12.48
C PHE A 367 21.74 -4.00 13.17
N HIS A 368 22.96 -4.03 13.68
CA HIS A 368 23.45 -5.17 14.45
C HIS A 368 22.60 -5.45 15.70
N GLN A 369 22.14 -4.39 16.39
CA GLN A 369 21.30 -4.53 17.58
C GLN A 369 19.91 -5.11 17.30
N LEU A 370 19.42 -5.01 16.06
CA LEU A 370 18.05 -5.37 15.67
C LEU A 370 17.83 -6.86 15.40
N GLN A 371 18.86 -7.70 15.40
CA GLN A 371 18.73 -9.16 15.15
C GLN A 371 17.91 -9.50 13.87
N LEU A 372 18.05 -8.68 12.83
CA LEU A 372 17.24 -8.76 11.61
C LEU A 372 17.43 -10.08 10.85
N GLU A 373 16.34 -10.57 10.28
CA GLU A 373 16.33 -11.69 9.32
C GLU A 373 16.25 -11.18 7.88
N ASN A 374 15.61 -10.03 7.64
CA ASN A 374 15.42 -9.47 6.31
C ASN A 374 15.70 -7.97 6.33
N LEU A 375 16.55 -7.51 5.42
CA LEU A 375 16.92 -6.11 5.27
C LEU A 375 16.79 -5.70 3.80
N TYR A 376 15.92 -4.72 3.55
CA TYR A 376 15.79 -4.07 2.25
C TYR A 376 16.10 -2.59 2.40
N ILE A 377 17.04 -2.07 1.61
CA ILE A 377 17.35 -0.64 1.54
C ILE A 377 17.50 -0.26 0.07
N SER A 378 16.61 0.56 -0.47
CA SER A 378 16.71 1.03 -1.86
C SER A 378 17.33 2.41 -1.96
N HIS A 379 18.19 2.62 -2.96
CA HIS A 379 18.79 3.94 -3.25
C HIS A 379 19.67 4.51 -2.13
N LEU A 380 20.19 3.67 -1.24
CA LEU A 380 21.23 4.07 -0.31
C LEU A 380 22.55 3.43 -0.74
N ASP A 381 23.58 4.25 -0.93
CA ASP A 381 24.93 3.75 -1.13
C ASP A 381 25.53 3.40 0.24
N LEU A 382 25.97 2.17 0.40
CA LEU A 382 26.57 1.67 1.64
C LEU A 382 28.02 1.35 1.36
N ASP A 383 28.93 2.06 2.04
CA ASP A 383 30.35 1.76 1.91
C ASP A 383 30.69 0.47 2.67
N PHE A 384 30.97 -0.59 1.90
CA PHE A 384 31.40 -1.89 2.42
C PHE A 384 32.92 -1.95 2.67
N ALA A 385 33.70 -0.96 2.23
CA ALA A 385 35.13 -0.91 2.52
C ALA A 385 35.42 -0.67 4.00
N VAL A 386 34.48 -0.07 4.74
CA VAL A 386 34.57 0.19 6.19
C VAL A 386 34.21 -1.06 7.02
N LEU A 387 33.61 -2.08 6.39
CA LEU A 387 33.07 -3.26 7.07
C LEU A 387 33.92 -4.56 7.15
N PRO A 388 35.13 -4.69 6.55
CA PRO A 388 35.80 -5.99 6.50
C PRO A 388 36.27 -6.42 7.91
N GLY A 389 35.59 -7.43 8.46
CA GLY A 389 35.93 -8.06 9.74
C GLY A 389 34.72 -8.31 10.65
N HIS A 390 33.70 -7.45 10.60
CA HIS A 390 32.57 -7.50 11.55
C HIS A 390 31.24 -7.90 10.92
N LEU A 391 31.15 -7.94 9.59
CA LEU A 391 29.91 -8.20 8.86
C LEU A 391 29.26 -9.54 9.27
N ASN A 392 30.07 -10.59 9.46
CA ASN A 392 29.62 -11.91 9.93
C ASN A 392 29.04 -11.86 11.36
N SER A 393 29.70 -11.17 12.29
CA SER A 393 29.16 -10.98 13.65
C SER A 393 27.90 -10.10 13.64
N MET A 394 27.86 -9.09 12.77
CA MET A 394 26.79 -8.11 12.75
C MET A 394 25.50 -8.67 12.18
N TRP A 395 25.60 -9.39 11.06
CA TRP A 395 24.47 -9.84 10.25
C TRP A 395 24.36 -11.37 10.21
N SER A 396 24.72 -12.03 11.31
CA SER A 396 24.70 -13.50 11.43
C SER A 396 23.33 -14.14 11.19
N ARG A 397 22.24 -13.36 11.28
CA ARG A 397 20.85 -13.82 11.10
C ARG A 397 20.19 -13.38 9.80
N ILE A 398 20.85 -12.55 8.99
CA ILE A 398 20.25 -12.06 7.75
C ILE A 398 20.14 -13.21 6.74
N ILE A 399 18.91 -13.46 6.30
CA ILE A 399 18.53 -14.46 5.30
C ILE A 399 18.34 -13.80 3.93
N ASP A 400 17.74 -12.63 3.90
CA ASP A 400 17.47 -11.85 2.68
C ASP A 400 18.04 -10.43 2.83
N LEU A 401 19.06 -10.13 2.03
CA LEU A 401 19.72 -8.82 1.98
C LEU A 401 19.50 -8.19 0.60
N ARG A 402 18.76 -7.09 0.56
CA ARG A 402 18.43 -6.39 -0.68
C ARG A 402 18.86 -4.93 -0.64
N LEU A 403 19.90 -4.63 -1.41
CA LEU A 403 20.55 -3.33 -1.52
C LEU A 403 20.65 -2.93 -3.00
N PRO A 404 19.51 -2.81 -3.73
CA PRO A 404 19.53 -2.58 -5.18
C PRO A 404 20.17 -1.25 -5.61
N GLY A 405 20.36 -0.31 -4.67
CA GLY A 405 21.00 0.98 -4.90
C GLY A 405 22.50 1.01 -4.57
N THR A 406 23.03 0.03 -3.85
CA THR A 406 24.43 0.01 -3.45
C THR A 406 25.29 -0.64 -4.53
N GLU A 407 26.33 0.08 -4.98
CA GLU A 407 27.30 -0.48 -5.91
C GLU A 407 28.35 -1.30 -5.16
N VAL A 408 28.48 -2.57 -5.53
CA VAL A 408 29.38 -3.54 -4.88
C VAL A 408 30.40 -4.02 -5.91
N GLY A 409 31.68 -3.78 -5.63
CA GLY A 409 32.78 -4.32 -6.42
C GLY A 409 32.90 -5.84 -6.28
N LEU A 410 33.45 -6.51 -7.30
CA LEU A 410 33.65 -7.96 -7.29
C LEU A 410 34.52 -8.46 -6.12
N ASN A 411 35.43 -7.61 -5.63
CA ASN A 411 36.28 -7.87 -4.47
C ASN A 411 35.52 -7.91 -3.13
N ALA A 412 34.33 -7.31 -3.03
CA ALA A 412 33.51 -7.29 -1.82
C ALA A 412 32.54 -8.47 -1.72
N LEU A 413 32.24 -9.14 -2.84
CA LEU A 413 31.35 -10.33 -2.88
C LEU A 413 31.74 -11.46 -1.91
N PRO A 414 33.04 -11.80 -1.74
CA PRO A 414 33.48 -12.77 -0.74
C PRO A 414 32.97 -12.47 0.67
N VAL A 415 32.80 -11.21 1.04
CA VAL A 415 32.38 -10.83 2.40
C VAL A 415 30.93 -11.28 2.66
N PHE A 416 30.03 -11.16 1.67
CA PHE A 416 28.65 -11.62 1.81
C PHE A 416 28.54 -13.14 1.84
N ALA A 417 29.44 -13.85 1.14
CA ALA A 417 29.52 -15.31 1.19
C ALA A 417 29.90 -15.84 2.58
N LEU A 418 30.48 -15.00 3.46
CA LEU A 418 30.79 -15.36 4.84
C LEU A 418 29.57 -15.24 5.78
N LEU A 419 28.44 -14.71 5.31
CA LEU A 419 27.22 -14.60 6.11
C LEU A 419 26.54 -15.98 6.23
N PRO A 420 26.43 -16.56 7.43
CA PRO A 420 26.10 -17.98 7.61
C PRO A 420 24.65 -18.34 7.27
N ALA A 421 23.75 -17.36 7.37
CA ALA A 421 22.31 -17.51 7.13
C ALA A 421 21.85 -16.95 5.79
N LEU A 422 22.71 -16.24 5.04
CA LEU A 422 22.32 -15.52 3.84
C LEU A 422 21.92 -16.50 2.72
N CYS A 423 20.69 -16.38 2.25
CA CYS A 423 20.13 -17.17 1.15
C CYS A 423 19.91 -16.33 -0.11
N HIS A 424 19.57 -15.04 0.07
CA HIS A 424 19.23 -14.12 -1.02
C HIS A 424 20.03 -12.82 -0.91
N LEU A 425 20.72 -12.46 -2.00
CA LEU A 425 21.47 -11.21 -2.12
C LEU A 425 21.03 -10.45 -3.38
N THR A 426 20.58 -9.22 -3.19
CA THR A 426 20.33 -8.28 -4.30
C THR A 426 21.25 -7.07 -4.12
N VAL A 427 22.16 -6.84 -5.06
CA VAL A 427 23.09 -5.70 -5.07
C VAL A 427 23.30 -5.22 -6.51
N ARG A 428 23.83 -4.01 -6.68
CA ARG A 428 24.27 -3.55 -7.99
C ARG A 428 25.76 -3.86 -8.15
N LEU A 429 26.13 -4.71 -9.10
CA LEU A 429 27.54 -5.08 -9.30
C LEU A 429 28.28 -4.04 -10.12
N SER A 430 29.38 -3.52 -9.57
CA SER A 430 30.35 -2.72 -10.33
C SER A 430 31.37 -3.66 -10.96
N LEU A 431 31.38 -3.70 -12.30
CA LEU A 431 32.28 -4.54 -13.10
C LEU A 431 33.54 -3.79 -13.53
N ASP A 432 34.02 -2.84 -12.73
CA ASP A 432 35.25 -2.11 -13.08
C ASP A 432 36.47 -3.05 -13.02
N ILE A 433 36.82 -3.60 -14.18
CA ILE A 433 37.92 -4.56 -14.38
C ILE A 433 39.27 -3.92 -14.02
N THR A 434 39.39 -2.60 -14.04
CA THR A 434 40.64 -1.93 -13.67
C THR A 434 41.01 -2.11 -12.19
N SER A 435 40.03 -2.46 -11.35
CA SER A 435 40.20 -2.76 -9.93
C SER A 435 40.50 -4.24 -9.63
N LEU A 436 40.39 -5.14 -10.62
CA LEU A 436 40.84 -6.52 -10.48
C LEU A 436 42.36 -6.56 -10.59
N GLY A 437 43.06 -6.50 -9.46
CA GLY A 437 44.40 -7.07 -9.38
C GLY A 437 44.38 -8.54 -9.79
N ASP A 438 45.53 -9.11 -10.17
CA ASP A 438 45.72 -10.46 -10.76
C ASP A 438 45.21 -11.66 -9.93
N THR A 439 44.49 -11.44 -8.83
CA THR A 439 43.97 -12.44 -7.93
C THR A 439 42.46 -12.28 -7.77
N ILE A 440 41.70 -13.07 -8.53
CA ILE A 440 40.28 -13.31 -8.23
C ILE A 440 40.25 -14.16 -6.96
N PRO A 441 39.68 -13.68 -5.84
CA PRO A 441 39.55 -14.50 -4.64
C PRO A 441 38.61 -15.67 -4.95
N VAL A 442 39.18 -16.89 -4.99
CA VAL A 442 38.42 -18.12 -5.08
C VAL A 442 37.80 -18.37 -3.70
N VAL A 443 36.52 -18.05 -3.55
CA VAL A 443 35.76 -18.36 -2.35
C VAL A 443 35.09 -19.71 -2.54
N HIS A 444 35.45 -20.69 -1.72
CA HIS A 444 34.68 -21.92 -1.61
C HIS A 444 33.37 -21.62 -0.90
N THR A 445 32.34 -21.27 -1.67
CA THR A 445 30.99 -21.13 -1.15
C THR A 445 30.46 -22.53 -0.80
N GLY A 446 30.16 -22.76 0.48
CA GLY A 446 29.21 -23.83 0.81
C GLY A 446 27.88 -23.54 0.12
N GLU A 447 27.15 -24.58 -0.30
CA GLU A 447 26.00 -24.60 -1.24
C GLU A 447 24.74 -23.75 -0.89
N ARG A 448 24.86 -22.58 -0.25
CA ARG A 448 23.72 -21.84 0.34
C ARG A 448 23.29 -20.54 -0.33
N LEU A 449 24.13 -19.90 -1.15
CA LEU A 449 23.67 -18.72 -1.89
C LEU A 449 22.79 -19.18 -3.06
N HIS A 450 21.47 -19.05 -2.90
CA HIS A 450 20.52 -19.60 -3.86
C HIS A 450 20.20 -18.63 -5.00
N THR A 451 20.33 -17.32 -4.79
CA THR A 451 19.98 -16.33 -5.81
C THR A 451 20.81 -15.06 -5.67
N LEU A 452 21.48 -14.67 -6.75
CA LEU A 452 22.12 -13.37 -6.94
C LEU A 452 21.34 -12.60 -8.01
N GLU A 453 20.71 -11.50 -7.62
CA GLU A 453 19.98 -10.62 -8.56
C GLU A 453 20.76 -9.32 -8.75
N GLY A 454 21.23 -9.07 -9.98
CA GLY A 454 21.85 -7.81 -10.35
C GLY A 454 20.80 -6.83 -10.88
N SER A 455 20.71 -5.65 -10.25
CA SER A 455 19.97 -4.51 -10.81
C SER A 455 20.82 -3.86 -11.90
N TYR A 456 20.46 -4.07 -13.17
CA TYR A 456 21.17 -3.42 -14.28
C TYR A 456 20.84 -1.93 -14.32
N GLY A 457 21.74 -1.11 -13.77
CA GLY A 457 21.81 0.32 -14.09
C GLY A 457 22.21 0.48 -15.56
N SER A 458 21.44 1.25 -16.32
CA SER A 458 21.63 1.48 -17.76
C SER A 458 22.83 2.38 -18.05
N THR A 459 24.04 1.94 -17.73
CA THR A 459 25.29 2.64 -18.10
C THR A 459 26.42 1.63 -18.35
N ALA A 460 26.19 0.70 -19.28
CA ALA A 460 27.20 0.24 -20.23
C ALA A 460 26.60 -0.83 -21.17
N ARG A 461 26.77 -0.64 -22.47
CA ARG A 461 26.59 -1.71 -23.46
C ARG A 461 27.68 -2.75 -23.22
N TYR A 462 27.46 -3.71 -22.35
CA TYR A 462 28.27 -4.93 -22.31
C TYR A 462 27.60 -6.01 -23.15
N GLU A 463 28.39 -6.62 -24.05
CA GLU A 463 27.93 -7.70 -24.90
C GLU A 463 27.56 -8.93 -24.06
N LYS A 464 26.52 -9.64 -24.51
CA LYS A 464 25.92 -10.84 -23.90
C LYS A 464 26.90 -12.00 -23.62
N LYS A 465 28.19 -11.87 -23.98
CA LYS A 465 29.25 -12.85 -23.78
C LYS A 465 29.91 -12.78 -22.39
N ASP A 466 29.93 -11.63 -21.74
CA ASP A 466 30.66 -11.47 -20.47
C ASP A 466 29.89 -12.00 -19.25
N ALA A 467 28.56 -11.95 -19.29
CA ALA A 467 27.70 -12.46 -18.20
C ALA A 467 27.79 -13.99 -17.99
N ARG A 468 28.24 -14.75 -18.99
CA ARG A 468 28.36 -16.22 -18.88
C ARG A 468 29.62 -16.71 -18.16
N ARG A 469 30.61 -15.83 -17.94
CA ARG A 469 31.86 -16.18 -17.24
C ARG A 469 31.81 -15.99 -15.72
N ILE A 470 30.77 -15.33 -15.20
CA ILE A 470 30.67 -14.93 -13.79
C ILE A 470 29.86 -15.94 -12.94
N VAL A 471 29.18 -16.91 -13.59
CA VAL A 471 28.31 -17.91 -12.93
C VAL A 471 28.92 -19.33 -12.96
N GLN A 472 30.21 -19.45 -13.23
CA GLN A 472 31.01 -20.68 -13.05
C GLN A 472 32.26 -20.33 -12.25
#